data_AF-A0A6V7L4W0-F1
#
_entry.id   AF-A0A6V7L4W0-F1
#
_cell.length_a   1.000
_cell.length_b   1.000
_cell.length_c   1.000
_cell.angle_alpha   90.00
_cell.angle_beta   90.00
_cell.angle_gamma   90.00
#
_symmetry.space_group_name_H-M   'P 1'
#
loop_
_entity.id
_entity.type
_entity.pdbx_description
1 polymer ?
#
loop_
_entity_poly.entity_id
_entity_poly.type
_entity_poly.pdbx_seq_one_letter_code
_entity_poly.pdbx_strand_id
1 'polypeptide(L)'
;VINWETTLQIPNEPIRSPDSIDLILKLCTSSDRRLGKNADEVKNHPFFSSIDFDKGLRRQVAPYIPRIQDPTDTSNFDPVDPDKLRNSETSDSDKSGELLDN
;
A
#
# COMPACT_ATOMS: atom_id res chain seq x y z
N VAL A 1 8.59 -5.75 12.03
CA VAL A 1 9.13 -7.11 11.79
C VAL A 1 10.62 -7.06 12.05
N ILE A 2 11.14 -7.83 13.01
CA ILE A 2 12.53 -7.66 13.51
C ILE A 2 13.44 -8.79 13.03
N ASN A 3 12.95 -10.04 12.94
CA ASN A 3 13.74 -11.23 12.58
C ASN A 3 13.75 -11.55 11.08
N TRP A 4 13.64 -10.55 10.21
CA TRP A 4 13.46 -10.75 8.77
C TRP A 4 14.59 -11.52 8.10
N GLU A 5 15.83 -11.43 8.61
CA GLU A 5 16.99 -12.16 8.06
C GLU A 5 16.82 -13.68 8.09
N THR A 6 16.08 -14.20 9.08
CA THR A 6 15.81 -15.64 9.20
C THR A 6 14.40 -16.01 8.75
N THR A 7 13.44 -15.10 8.88
CA THR A 7 12.02 -15.37 8.62
C THR A 7 11.56 -14.97 7.23
N LEU A 8 12.28 -14.13 6.49
CA LEU A 8 11.93 -13.80 5.11
C LEU A 8 12.38 -14.95 4.20
N GLN A 9 11.44 -15.85 3.94
CA GLN A 9 11.63 -16.99 3.05
C GLN A 9 10.72 -16.81 1.84
N ILE A 10 11.28 -16.94 0.65
CA ILE A 10 10.56 -16.90 -0.62
C ILE A 10 10.30 -18.37 -1.00
N PRO A 11 9.04 -18.87 -0.95
CA PRO A 11 8.73 -20.28 -1.21
C PRO A 11 9.19 -20.74 -2.59
N ASN A 12 9.47 -22.02 -2.82
CA ASN A 12 9.83 -22.46 -4.17
C ASN A 12 8.55 -22.72 -5.00
N GLU A 13 8.12 -21.74 -5.80
CA GLU A 13 6.94 -21.86 -6.68
C GLU A 13 7.32 -21.65 -8.16
N PRO A 14 6.62 -22.32 -9.09
CA PRO A 14 7.02 -22.36 -10.50
C PRO A 14 6.90 -21.04 -11.27
N ILE A 15 6.18 -20.03 -10.77
CA ILE A 15 5.87 -18.78 -11.50
C ILE A 15 6.73 -17.61 -10.97
N ARG A 16 8.05 -17.79 -10.86
CA ARG A 16 8.94 -16.74 -10.33
C ARG A 16 10.12 -16.49 -11.24
N SER A 17 10.35 -15.22 -11.57
CA SER A 17 11.58 -14.81 -12.24
C SER A 17 12.69 -14.58 -11.20
N PRO A 18 13.95 -14.91 -11.50
CA PRO A 18 15.09 -14.59 -10.64
C PRO A 18 15.14 -13.10 -10.26
N ASP A 19 14.81 -12.22 -11.21
CA ASP A 19 14.79 -10.77 -11.00
C ASP A 19 13.72 -10.33 -9.97
N SER A 20 12.59 -11.04 -9.89
CA SER A 20 11.55 -10.73 -8.89
C SER A 20 12.01 -11.07 -7.47
N ILE A 21 12.72 -12.19 -7.33
CA ILE A 21 13.27 -12.66 -6.06
C ILE A 21 14.36 -11.69 -5.59
N ASP A 22 15.27 -11.34 -6.51
CA ASP A 22 16.35 -10.38 -6.24
C ASP A 22 15.81 -9.01 -5.82
N LEU A 23 14.78 -8.50 -6.52
CA LEU A 23 14.14 -7.23 -6.16
C LEU A 23 13.57 -7.26 -4.74
N ILE A 24 12.82 -8.31 -4.38
CA ILE A 24 12.22 -8.45 -3.06
C ILE A 24 13.30 -8.45 -1.97
N LEU A 25 14.36 -9.25 -2.14
CA LEU A 25 15.44 -9.35 -1.15
C LEU A 25 16.22 -8.04 -1.00
N LYS A 26 16.41 -7.29 -2.09
CA LYS A 26 17.06 -5.97 -2.07
C LYS A 26 16.19 -4.86 -1.46
N LEU A 27 14.87 -4.97 -1.53
CA LEU A 27 13.95 -4.05 -0.86
C LEU A 27 13.75 -4.40 0.62
N CYS A 28 13.61 -5.68 0.93
CA CYS A 28 13.35 -6.21 2.27
C CYS A 28 14.65 -6.56 3.01
N THR A 29 15.54 -5.59 3.13
CA THR A 29 16.82 -5.71 3.86
C THR A 29 17.02 -4.56 4.85
N SER A 30 18.16 -4.57 5.54
CA SER A 30 18.60 -3.51 6.45
C SER A 30 18.69 -2.17 5.71
N SER A 31 18.43 -1.06 6.42
CA SER A 31 18.31 0.26 5.81
C SER A 31 19.57 0.72 5.06
N ASP A 32 20.76 0.32 5.53
CA ASP A 32 22.06 0.64 4.93
C ASP A 32 22.29 -0.02 3.57
N ARG A 33 21.69 -1.22 3.37
CA ARG A 33 21.79 -2.04 2.15
C ARG A 33 20.57 -1.95 1.24
N ARG A 34 19.48 -1.34 1.71
CA ARG A 34 18.21 -1.31 0.99
C ARG A 34 18.33 -0.57 -0.34
N LEU A 35 17.86 -1.21 -1.40
CA LEU A 35 17.70 -0.59 -2.71
C LEU A 35 16.70 0.57 -2.64
N GLY A 36 17.00 1.69 -3.29
CA GLY A 36 16.10 2.83 -3.34
C GLY A 36 16.55 4.00 -2.47
N LYS A 37 17.85 4.21 -2.30
CA LYS A 37 18.37 5.48 -1.74
C LYS A 37 17.99 6.67 -2.63
N ASN A 38 17.81 6.39 -3.92
CA ASN A 38 17.13 7.24 -4.90
C ASN A 38 16.16 6.36 -5.72
N ALA A 39 15.21 6.99 -6.42
CA ALA A 39 14.23 6.24 -7.21
C ALA A 39 14.85 5.48 -8.39
N ASP A 40 15.96 5.97 -8.94
CA ASP A 40 16.56 5.42 -10.15
C ASP A 40 17.23 4.06 -9.89
N GLU A 41 17.72 3.81 -8.67
CA GLU A 41 18.15 2.48 -8.24
C GLU A 41 17.05 1.42 -8.41
N VAL A 42 15.82 1.77 -8.07
CA VAL A 42 14.67 0.85 -8.22
C VAL A 42 14.28 0.74 -9.68
N LYS A 43 14.17 1.85 -10.41
CA LYS A 43 13.76 1.86 -11.83
C LYS A 43 14.73 1.06 -12.72
N ASN A 44 16.03 1.13 -12.43
CA ASN A 44 17.07 0.45 -13.20
C ASN A 44 17.26 -1.03 -12.82
N HIS A 45 16.47 -1.56 -11.89
CA HIS A 45 16.52 -2.97 -11.53
C HIS A 45 16.09 -3.86 -12.72
N PRO A 46 16.76 -5.00 -13.01
CA PRO A 46 16.42 -5.88 -14.14
C PRO A 46 14.94 -6.31 -14.21
N PHE A 47 14.30 -6.46 -13.05
CA PHE A 47 12.87 -6.73 -12.93
C PHE A 47 11.98 -5.75 -13.71
N PHE A 48 12.40 -4.48 -13.83
CA PHE A 48 11.68 -3.43 -14.55
C PHE A 48 12.24 -3.14 -15.94
N SER A 49 13.07 -4.03 -16.50
CA SER A 49 13.70 -3.83 -17.82
C SER A 49 12.71 -3.61 -18.99
N SER A 50 11.49 -4.10 -18.86
CA SER A 50 10.40 -3.89 -19.84
C SER A 50 9.60 -2.61 -19.61
N ILE A 51 9.84 -1.89 -18.51
CA ILE A 51 9.10 -0.69 -18.14
C ILE A 51 9.86 0.56 -18.58
N ASP A 52 9.22 1.35 -19.43
CA ASP A 52 9.68 2.69 -19.77
C ASP A 52 9.03 3.71 -18.82
N PHE A 53 9.80 4.18 -17.84
CA PHE A 53 9.32 5.13 -16.84
C PHE A 53 9.13 6.56 -17.40
N ASP A 54 9.82 6.92 -18.48
CA ASP A 54 9.81 8.28 -19.06
C ASP A 54 8.66 8.48 -20.04
N LYS A 55 8.20 7.42 -20.73
CA LYS A 55 7.07 7.50 -21.68
C LYS A 55 5.69 7.63 -21.03
N GLY A 56 5.63 7.76 -19.70
CA GLY A 56 4.40 7.99 -18.94
C GLY A 56 3.64 6.71 -18.71
N LEU A 57 4.19 5.87 -17.83
CA LEU A 57 3.58 4.63 -17.32
C LEU A 57 2.08 4.77 -16.99
N ARG A 58 1.66 5.90 -16.41
CA ARG A 58 0.25 6.17 -16.04
C ARG A 58 -0.69 6.38 -17.23
N ARG A 59 -0.17 6.60 -18.43
CA ARG A 59 -0.95 6.77 -19.66
C ARG A 59 -1.05 5.47 -20.46
N GLN A 60 -0.28 4.44 -20.10
CA GLN A 60 -0.37 3.13 -20.72
C GLN A 60 -1.64 2.42 -20.26
N VAL A 61 -2.13 1.49 -21.08
CA VAL A 61 -3.28 0.65 -20.71
C VAL A 61 -2.90 -0.17 -19.48
N ALA A 62 -3.69 -0.05 -18.42
CA ALA A 62 -3.48 -0.83 -17.20
C ALA A 62 -3.69 -2.33 -17.48
N PRO A 63 -2.91 -3.23 -16.83
CA PRO A 63 -3.09 -4.67 -17.00
C PRO A 63 -4.49 -5.17 -16.60
N TYR A 64 -5.16 -4.45 -15.71
CA TYR A 64 -6.50 -4.75 -15.24
C TYR A 64 -7.34 -3.47 -15.19
N ILE A 65 -8.56 -3.56 -15.72
CA ILE A 65 -9.58 -2.52 -15.65
C ILE A 65 -10.72 -3.09 -14.78
N PRO A 66 -10.98 -2.53 -13.59
CA PRO A 66 -12.06 -3.02 -12.72
C PRO A 66 -13.42 -2.81 -13.38
N ARG A 67 -14.35 -3.70 -13.10
CA ARG A 67 -15.74 -3.54 -13.54
C ARG A 67 -16.42 -2.50 -12.67
N ILE A 68 -16.99 -1.48 -13.31
CA ILE A 68 -17.72 -0.38 -12.66
C ILE A 68 -19.00 -0.18 -13.48
N GLN A 69 -20.14 -0.16 -12.81
CA GLN A 69 -21.45 0.02 -13.44
C GLN A 69 -21.76 1.50 -13.66
N ASP A 70 -21.45 2.34 -12.67
CA ASP A 70 -21.71 3.79 -12.68
C ASP A 70 -20.75 4.54 -11.73
N PRO A 71 -20.70 5.89 -11.76
CA PRO A 71 -19.78 6.68 -10.94
C PRO A 71 -19.95 6.52 -9.42
N THR A 72 -21.04 5.93 -8.95
CA THR A 72 -21.36 5.68 -7.54
C THR A 72 -21.26 4.21 -7.14
N ASP A 73 -20.84 3.34 -8.06
CA ASP A 73 -20.69 1.90 -7.82
C ASP A 73 -19.62 1.60 -6.75
N THR A 74 -20.04 1.00 -5.65
CA THR A 74 -19.18 0.59 -4.52
C THR A 74 -18.86 -0.92 -4.51
N SER A 75 -19.18 -1.67 -5.57
CA SER A 75 -19.01 -3.13 -5.62
C SER A 75 -17.57 -3.64 -5.54
N ASN A 76 -16.57 -2.78 -5.77
CA ASN A 76 -15.16 -3.09 -5.57
C ASN A 76 -14.67 -2.79 -4.13
N PHE A 77 -15.58 -2.42 -3.23
CA PHE A 77 -15.31 -2.21 -1.80
C PHE A 77 -16.07 -3.24 -0.97
N ASP A 78 -15.50 -3.58 0.19
CA ASP A 78 -16.21 -4.43 1.16
C ASP A 78 -17.40 -3.67 1.76
N PRO A 79 -18.52 -4.36 2.08
CA PRO A 79 -19.64 -3.76 2.78
C PRO A 79 -19.24 -3.19 4.14
N VAL A 80 -19.81 -2.04 4.51
CA VAL A 80 -19.61 -1.47 5.85
C VAL A 80 -20.51 -2.17 6.85
N ASP A 81 -19.90 -2.64 7.94
CA ASP A 81 -20.63 -3.15 9.10
C ASP A 81 -21.22 -1.97 9.89
N PRO A 82 -22.56 -1.86 9.99
CA PRO A 82 -23.20 -0.73 10.66
C PRO A 82 -22.82 -0.61 12.14
N ASP A 83 -22.49 -1.72 12.81
CA ASP A 83 -22.13 -1.74 14.23
C ASP A 83 -20.68 -1.28 14.48
N LYS A 84 -19.86 -1.20 13.43
CA LYS A 84 -18.46 -0.71 13.48
C LYS A 84 -18.31 0.73 13.00
N LEU A 85 -19.42 1.39 12.66
CA LEU A 85 -19.42 2.83 12.44
C LEU A 85 -19.09 3.50 13.77
N ARG A 86 -17.88 4.03 13.87
CA ARG A 86 -17.49 4.87 15.00
C ARG A 86 -18.39 6.10 14.97
N ASN A 87 -19.42 6.13 15.83
CA ASN A 87 -20.23 7.31 16.05
C ASN A 87 -19.28 8.42 16.52
N SER A 88 -19.01 9.39 15.65
CA SER A 88 -18.33 10.63 16.02
C SER A 88 -19.30 11.58 16.71
N GLU A 89 -20.12 11.08 17.63
CA GLU A 89 -20.91 11.93 18.50
C GLU A 89 -20.02 12.32 19.69
N THR A 90 -19.47 13.53 19.57
CA THR A 90 -19.13 14.46 20.64
C THR A 90 -18.20 13.97 21.74
N SER A 91 -16.91 14.30 21.61
CA SER A 91 -16.03 14.52 22.75
C SER A 91 -15.60 15.99 22.75
N ASP A 92 -16.57 16.90 22.76
CA ASP A 92 -16.30 18.29 23.15
C ASP A 92 -16.35 18.36 24.67
N SER A 93 -15.15 18.25 25.23
CA SER A 93 -14.87 18.57 26.62
C SER A 93 -14.91 20.09 26.80
N ASP A 94 -16.09 20.65 27.08
CA ASP A 94 -16.19 22.01 27.62
C ASP A 94 -16.69 21.98 29.07
N LYS A 95 -15.72 22.17 29.97
CA LYS A 95 -15.93 22.64 31.33
C LYS A 95 -16.46 24.08 31.29
N SER A 96 -17.71 24.27 31.66
CA SER A 96 -18.23 25.51 32.28
C SER A 96 -19.36 25.06 33.20
N GLY A 97 -19.30 25.18 34.54
CA GLY A 97 -18.82 26.31 35.32
C GLY A 97 -19.90 27.38 35.34
N GLU A 98 -20.58 27.52 36.49
CA GLU A 98 -21.61 28.53 36.85
C GLU A 98 -23.04 28.27 36.34
N LEU A 99 -24.14 28.55 37.05
CA LEU A 99 -24.48 29.02 38.40
C LEU A 99 -26.03 28.83 38.51
N LEU A 100 -26.54 28.90 39.74
CA LEU A 100 -27.95 28.77 40.15
C LEU A 100 -28.94 29.65 39.35
N ASP A 101 -30.20 29.20 39.21
CA ASP A 101 -31.36 29.91 39.82
C ASP A 101 -32.69 29.13 39.66
N ASN A 102 -33.32 28.92 40.83
CA ASN A 102 -34.71 28.55 41.20
C ASN A 102 -35.48 27.44 40.49
#